data_AF-A0A358JT84-F1
#
_entry.id   AF-A0A358JT84-F1
#
_cell.length_a   1.000
_cell.length_b   1.000
_cell.length_c   1.000
_cell.angle_alpha   90.00
_cell.angle_beta   90.00
_cell.angle_gamma   90.00
#
_symmetry.space_group_name_H-M   'P 1'
#
loop_
_entity.id
_entity.type
_entity.pdbx_description
1 polymer ?
#
loop_
_entity_poly.entity_id
_entity_poly.type
_entity_poly.pdbx_seq_one_letter_code
_entity_poly.pdbx_strand_id
1 'polypeptide(L)'
;MDNKYLNVTKSLRRKEMLKSGERLESYNERKKNYIEGGEYMPNNLPEEHQAVYNVIASNKEKYITKNMILTRLGKGQSYKRKLEQIIYDLVVKYSCPIGSSSAASTKGFFIISDKHDLHIAKRDLTSRTFTINKRVEALENIKL
;
A
#
# COMPACT_ATOMS: atom_id res chain seq x y z
N MET A 1 12.09 -13.36 -22.76
CA MET A 1 10.74 -12.80 -23.02
C MET A 1 10.63 -11.47 -22.29
N ASP A 2 10.39 -10.39 -23.02
CA ASP A 2 10.53 -9.02 -22.52
C ASP A 2 9.48 -8.62 -21.47
N ASN A 3 9.96 -8.04 -20.38
CA ASN A 3 9.20 -7.51 -19.23
C ASN A 3 8.11 -6.47 -19.65
N LYS A 4 8.19 -5.93 -20.87
CA LYS A 4 7.20 -4.99 -21.42
C LYS A 4 5.83 -5.65 -21.70
N TYR A 5 5.79 -6.89 -22.17
CA TYR A 5 4.54 -7.60 -22.50
C TYR A 5 3.80 -8.11 -21.26
N LEU A 6 4.52 -8.45 -20.19
CA LEU A 6 3.94 -8.90 -18.92
C LEU A 6 3.22 -7.75 -18.16
N ASN A 7 3.69 -6.51 -18.32
CA ASN A 7 3.08 -5.35 -17.67
C ASN A 7 1.81 -4.87 -18.39
N VAL A 8 1.78 -4.99 -19.73
CA VAL A 8 0.58 -4.67 -20.54
C VAL A 8 -0.55 -5.65 -20.25
N THR A 9 -0.25 -6.95 -20.18
CA THR A 9 -1.24 -8.00 -19.86
C THR A 9 -1.82 -7.86 -18.45
N LYS A 10 -1.00 -7.50 -17.44
CA LYS A 10 -1.48 -7.18 -16.09
C LYS A 10 -2.38 -5.94 -16.06
N SER A 11 -2.13 -4.95 -16.91
CA SER A 11 -2.94 -3.72 -16.99
C SER A 11 -4.31 -3.98 -17.63
N LEU A 12 -4.35 -4.78 -18.70
CA LEU A 12 -5.59 -5.19 -19.38
C LEU A 12 -6.47 -6.04 -18.47
N ARG A 13 -5.90 -7.08 -17.86
CA ARG A 13 -6.61 -7.93 -16.89
C ARG A 13 -7.14 -7.13 -15.70
N ARG A 14 -6.40 -6.11 -15.25
CA ARG A 14 -6.83 -5.21 -14.17
C ARG A 14 -8.04 -4.36 -14.56
N LYS A 15 -8.13 -3.90 -15.82
CA LYS A 15 -9.31 -3.18 -16.33
C LYS A 15 -10.51 -4.10 -16.48
N GLU A 16 -10.30 -5.33 -16.94
CA GLU A 16 -11.35 -6.35 -17.07
C GLU A 16 -11.95 -6.72 -15.71
N MET A 17 -11.12 -6.98 -14.70
CA MET A 17 -11.58 -7.28 -13.33
C MET A 17 -12.32 -6.12 -12.65
N LEU A 18 -12.04 -4.87 -13.07
CA LEU A 18 -12.83 -3.70 -12.63
C LEU A 18 -14.21 -3.68 -13.30
N LYS A 19 -14.27 -4.00 -14.59
CA LYS A 19 -15.53 -4.03 -15.35
C LYS A 19 -16.43 -5.19 -14.94
N SER A 20 -15.86 -6.34 -14.59
CA SER A 20 -16.60 -7.55 -14.19
C SER A 20 -17.11 -7.52 -12.76
N GLY A 21 -16.72 -6.54 -11.93
CA GLY A 21 -17.09 -6.48 -10.51
C GLY A 21 -16.31 -7.46 -9.61
N GLU A 22 -15.59 -8.43 -10.19
CA GLU A 22 -14.76 -9.42 -9.47
C GLU A 22 -13.76 -8.78 -8.51
N ARG A 23 -13.25 -7.59 -8.84
CA ARG A 23 -12.34 -6.85 -7.95
C ARG A 23 -13.02 -6.40 -6.66
N LEU A 24 -14.28 -5.96 -6.74
CA LEU A 24 -15.04 -5.48 -5.58
C LEU A 24 -15.44 -6.67 -4.70
N GLU A 25 -15.84 -7.77 -5.30
CA GLU A 25 -16.16 -9.02 -4.61
C GLU A 25 -14.95 -9.59 -3.88
N SER A 26 -13.80 -9.69 -4.56
CA SER A 26 -12.53 -10.08 -3.96
C SER A 26 -12.06 -9.12 -2.85
N TYR A 27 -12.39 -7.83 -2.95
CA TYR A 27 -12.13 -6.86 -1.87
C TYR A 27 -13.03 -7.09 -0.67
N ASN A 28 -14.33 -7.33 -0.89
CA ASN A 28 -15.30 -7.58 0.16
C ASN A 28 -15.02 -8.90 0.91
N GLU A 29 -14.64 -9.95 0.18
CA GLU A 29 -14.25 -11.24 0.75
C GLU A 29 -12.98 -11.13 1.61
N ARG A 30 -11.94 -10.46 1.10
CA ARG A 30 -10.76 -10.11 1.92
C ARG A 30 -11.15 -9.32 3.16
N LYS A 31 -11.97 -8.27 3.00
CA LYS A 31 -12.42 -7.41 4.10
C LYS A 31 -13.20 -8.18 5.18
N LYS A 32 -14.03 -9.15 4.79
CA LYS A 32 -14.76 -10.02 5.71
C LYS A 32 -13.80 -10.80 6.62
N ASN A 33 -12.75 -11.40 6.02
CA ASN A 33 -11.72 -12.14 6.76
C ASN A 33 -10.92 -11.25 7.75
N TYR A 34 -10.77 -9.94 7.49
CA TYR A 34 -10.16 -8.99 8.44
C TYR A 34 -11.04 -8.64 9.64
N ILE A 35 -12.35 -8.55 9.44
CA ILE A 35 -13.29 -8.12 10.48
C ILE A 35 -13.54 -9.26 11.48
N GLU A 36 -13.47 -10.51 11.03
CA GLU A 36 -13.75 -11.70 11.84
C GLU A 36 -12.54 -12.21 12.65
N GLY A 37 -11.44 -11.44 12.73
CA GLY A 37 -10.33 -11.72 13.65
C GLY A 37 -9.42 -12.91 13.27
N GLY A 38 -9.48 -13.38 12.01
CA GLY A 38 -8.55 -14.39 11.53
C GLY A 38 -7.11 -13.86 11.45
N GLU A 39 -6.14 -14.62 11.95
CA GLU A 39 -4.70 -14.36 11.76
C GLU A 39 -4.36 -14.44 10.27
N TYR A 40 -4.55 -13.35 9.53
CA TYR A 40 -4.15 -13.27 8.14
C TYR A 40 -2.66 -12.95 8.05
N MET A 41 -1.83 -13.96 8.30
CA MET A 41 -0.50 -14.01 7.73
C MET A 41 -0.69 -14.46 6.28
N PRO A 42 -0.44 -13.62 5.26
CA PRO A 42 -0.49 -14.09 3.88
C PRO A 42 0.62 -15.12 3.69
N ASN A 43 0.27 -16.40 3.87
CA ASN A 43 1.10 -17.51 3.45
C ASN A 43 1.44 -17.27 1.96
N ASN A 44 2.73 -17.18 1.63
CA ASN A 44 3.30 -16.97 0.30
C ASN A 44 3.42 -15.51 -0.19
N LEU A 45 3.92 -14.57 0.62
CA LEU A 45 4.46 -13.32 0.06
C LEU A 45 5.66 -13.62 -0.88
N PRO A 46 5.76 -12.96 -2.04
CA PRO A 46 7.00 -12.97 -2.81
C PRO A 46 8.16 -12.48 -1.95
N GLU A 47 9.36 -13.02 -2.19
CA GLU A 47 10.55 -12.79 -1.35
C GLU A 47 10.81 -11.30 -1.07
N GLU A 48 10.72 -10.44 -2.09
CA GLU A 48 10.93 -8.99 -1.92
C GLU A 48 9.84 -8.32 -1.07
N HIS A 49 8.58 -8.77 -1.19
CA HIS A 49 7.48 -8.28 -0.37
C HIS A 49 7.66 -8.72 1.07
N GLN A 50 8.05 -9.98 1.29
CA GLN A 50 8.37 -10.50 2.62
C GLN A 50 9.53 -9.72 3.26
N ALA A 51 10.59 -9.42 2.52
CA ALA A 51 11.72 -8.64 3.02
C ALA A 51 11.30 -7.24 3.47
N VAL A 52 10.48 -6.54 2.66
CA VAL A 52 9.95 -5.22 3.02
C VAL A 52 9.04 -5.30 4.25
N TYR A 53 8.13 -6.29 4.31
CA TYR A 53 7.25 -6.49 5.46
C TYR A 53 8.06 -6.73 6.74
N ASN A 54 9.04 -7.64 6.69
CA ASN A 54 9.90 -7.96 7.83
C ASN A 54 10.64 -6.74 8.34
N VAL A 55 11.19 -5.90 7.44
CA VAL A 55 11.89 -4.66 7.83
C VAL A 55 10.97 -3.67 8.56
N ILE A 56 9.71 -3.59 8.18
CA ILE A 56 8.71 -2.73 8.84
C ILE A 56 8.30 -3.36 10.19
N ALA A 57 7.96 -4.65 10.19
CA ALA A 57 7.45 -5.36 11.35
C ALA A 57 8.50 -5.54 12.46
N SER A 58 9.76 -5.75 12.10
CA SER A 58 10.87 -5.93 13.05
C SER A 58 11.52 -4.61 13.45
N ASN A 59 10.93 -3.47 13.07
CA ASN A 59 11.48 -2.17 13.47
C ASN A 59 11.33 -1.98 14.98
N LYS A 60 12.43 -1.60 15.65
CA LYS A 60 12.41 -1.36 17.10
C LYS A 60 11.44 -0.22 17.47
N GLU A 61 11.49 0.86 16.69
CA GLU A 61 10.56 1.97 16.83
C GLU A 61 9.24 1.67 16.14
N LYS A 62 8.15 2.30 16.58
CA LYS A 62 6.84 2.11 15.94
C LYS A 62 6.85 2.52 14.45
N TYR A 63 7.58 3.58 14.11
CA TYR A 63 7.58 4.17 12.77
C TYR A 63 8.92 3.99 12.06
N ILE A 64 8.87 3.66 10.77
CA ILE A 64 10.05 3.56 9.90
C ILE A 64 9.88 4.37 8.62
N THR A 65 10.88 5.19 8.29
CA THR A 65 10.83 6.01 7.07
C THR A 65 11.24 5.22 5.83
N LYS A 66 10.83 5.69 4.63
CA LYS A 66 11.28 5.10 3.34
C LYS A 66 12.79 4.94 3.27
N ASN A 67 13.53 5.98 3.65
CA ASN A 67 14.99 5.95 3.60
C ASN A 67 15.56 4.88 4.53
N MET A 68 15.03 4.75 5.74
CA MET A 68 15.45 3.69 6.66
C MET A 68 15.14 2.29 6.12
N ILE A 69 13.98 2.09 5.49
CA ILE A 69 13.65 0.82 4.83
C ILE A 69 14.67 0.52 3.71
N LEU A 70 14.96 1.51 2.84
CA LEU A 70 15.93 1.35 1.75
C LEU A 70 17.32 1.00 2.29
N THR A 71 17.80 1.71 3.31
CA THR A 71 19.08 1.44 3.95
C THR A 71 19.15 0.01 4.51
N ARG A 72 18.10 -0.44 5.21
CA ARG A 72 18.04 -1.81 5.77
C ARG A 72 18.00 -2.90 4.70
N LEU A 73 17.44 -2.61 3.53
CA LEU A 73 17.42 -3.52 2.39
C LEU A 73 18.69 -3.45 1.53
N GLY A 74 19.65 -2.59 1.87
CA GLY A 74 20.85 -2.34 1.05
C GLY A 74 20.51 -1.79 -0.34
N LYS A 75 19.43 -1.01 -0.47
CA LYS A 75 18.95 -0.47 -1.75
C LYS A 75 19.17 1.04 -1.85
N GLY A 76 19.53 1.49 -3.05
CA GLY A 76 19.67 2.91 -3.37
C GLY A 76 18.34 3.61 -3.68
N GLN A 77 18.40 4.93 -3.91
CA GLN A 77 17.24 5.78 -4.18
C GLN A 77 16.46 5.39 -5.45
N SER A 78 17.12 4.77 -6.43
CA SER A 78 16.47 4.23 -7.64
C SER A 78 15.41 3.17 -7.32
N TYR A 79 15.52 2.48 -6.18
CA TYR A 79 14.56 1.48 -5.73
C TYR A 79 13.29 2.08 -5.10
N LYS A 80 13.26 3.38 -4.82
CA LYS A 80 12.16 4.04 -4.07
C LYS A 80 10.79 3.82 -4.70
N ARG A 81 10.68 3.94 -6.03
CA ARG A 81 9.41 3.71 -6.76
C ARG A 81 8.94 2.26 -6.63
N LYS A 82 9.88 1.31 -6.66
CA LYS A 82 9.61 -0.12 -6.48
C LYS A 82 9.19 -0.43 -5.04
N LEU A 83 9.86 0.17 -4.05
CA LEU A 83 9.46 0.07 -2.64
C LEU A 83 8.02 0.55 -2.42
N GLU A 84 7.65 1.70 -3.00
CA GLU A 84 6.28 2.21 -2.89
C GLU A 84 5.24 1.25 -3.49
N GLN A 85 5.57 0.61 -4.63
CA GLN A 85 4.70 -0.42 -5.21
C GLN A 85 4.60 -1.66 -4.32
N ILE A 86 5.71 -2.11 -3.73
CA ILE A 86 5.71 -3.27 -2.82
C ILE A 86 4.84 -2.97 -1.60
N ILE A 87 4.98 -1.79 -0.97
CA ILE A 87 4.16 -1.40 0.17
C ILE A 87 2.68 -1.32 -0.22
N TYR A 88 2.37 -0.75 -1.39
CA TYR A 88 1.00 -0.74 -1.91
C TYR A 88 0.45 -2.17 -2.07
N ASP A 89 1.22 -3.08 -2.65
CA ASP A 89 0.80 -4.48 -2.81
C ASP A 89 0.61 -5.16 -1.46
N LEU A 90 1.52 -4.94 -0.50
CA LEU A 90 1.39 -5.45 0.86
C LEU A 90 0.05 -5.03 1.49
N VAL A 91 -0.36 -3.77 1.36
CA VAL A 91 -1.62 -3.27 1.93
C VAL A 91 -2.84 -3.70 1.12
N VAL A 92 -2.79 -3.63 -0.20
CA VAL A 92 -4.01 -3.74 -1.04
C VAL A 92 -4.23 -5.15 -1.56
N LYS A 93 -3.15 -5.86 -1.91
CA LYS A 93 -3.21 -7.19 -2.50
C LYS A 93 -3.09 -8.27 -1.42
N TYR A 94 -2.12 -8.13 -0.53
CA TYR A 94 -1.84 -9.11 0.53
C TYR A 94 -2.49 -8.73 1.86
N SER A 95 -3.03 -7.52 1.93
CA SER A 95 -3.78 -6.99 3.06
C SER A 95 -3.03 -7.08 4.40
N CYS A 96 -1.70 -6.97 4.33
CA CYS A 96 -0.84 -6.78 5.47
C CYS A 96 -1.26 -5.52 6.25
N PRO A 97 -1.23 -5.55 7.58
CA PRO A 97 -1.67 -4.44 8.43
C PRO A 97 -0.63 -3.31 8.46
N ILE A 98 -0.34 -2.68 7.33
CA ILE A 98 0.62 -1.57 7.25
C ILE A 98 -0.11 -0.24 7.14
N GLY A 99 0.18 0.65 8.08
CA GLY A 99 -0.22 2.05 8.08
C GLY A 99 0.89 2.97 7.56
N SER A 100 0.52 4.22 7.25
CA SER A 100 1.50 5.28 7.00
C SER A 100 1.03 6.59 7.63
N SER A 101 1.97 7.36 8.17
CA SER A 101 1.72 8.72 8.64
C SER A 101 2.77 9.69 8.11
N SER A 102 2.33 10.92 7.89
CA SER A 102 3.12 12.05 7.42
C SER A 102 3.32 13.12 8.49
N ALA A 103 2.69 12.99 9.67
CA ALA A 103 2.88 13.92 10.77
C ALA A 103 4.30 13.79 11.36
N ALA A 104 4.88 14.90 11.81
CA ALA A 104 6.29 14.96 12.21
C ALA A 104 6.67 13.94 13.29
N SER A 105 5.82 13.76 14.31
CA SER A 105 6.04 12.83 15.43
C SER A 105 5.75 11.36 15.10
N THR A 106 5.09 11.07 13.98
CA THR A 106 4.66 9.71 13.59
C THR A 106 5.08 9.36 12.17
N LYS A 107 6.10 10.03 11.65
CA LYS A 107 6.46 9.99 10.22
C LYS A 107 6.98 8.61 9.82
N GLY A 108 6.33 8.00 8.83
CA GLY A 108 6.78 6.74 8.23
C GLY A 108 5.68 5.69 8.11
N PHE A 109 6.10 4.45 7.91
CA PHE A 109 5.25 3.27 7.91
C PHE A 109 5.32 2.56 9.25
N PHE A 110 4.27 1.82 9.58
CA PHE A 110 4.14 1.10 10.85
C PHE A 110 3.18 -0.09 10.68
N ILE A 111 3.29 -1.07 11.57
CA ILE A 111 2.28 -2.14 11.68
C ILE A 111 1.11 -1.61 12.49
N ILE A 112 -0.10 -1.78 11.97
CA ILE A 112 -1.36 -1.45 12.63
C ILE A 112 -1.65 -2.56 13.65
N SER A 113 -1.58 -2.24 14.93
CA SER A 113 -1.89 -3.20 16.00
C SER A 113 -3.17 -2.88 16.77
N ASP A 114 -3.71 -1.67 16.62
CA ASP A 114 -4.88 -1.20 17.36
C ASP A 114 -5.77 -0.23 16.55
N LYS A 115 -6.88 0.19 17.18
CA LYS A 115 -7.85 1.12 16.57
C LYS A 115 -7.28 2.53 16.34
N HIS A 116 -6.35 2.97 17.20
CA HIS A 116 -5.74 4.28 17.10
C HIS A 116 -4.80 4.35 15.89
N ASP A 117 -4.03 3.30 15.67
CA ASP A 117 -3.19 3.11 14.48
C ASP A 117 -4.00 3.12 13.19
N LEU A 118 -5.12 2.40 13.20
CA LEU A 118 -6.04 2.38 12.07
C LEU A 118 -6.61 3.78 11.80
N HIS A 119 -6.95 4.53 12.85
CA HIS A 119 -7.42 5.91 12.73
C HIS A 119 -6.35 6.81 12.10
N ILE A 120 -5.11 6.77 12.58
CA ILE A 120 -3.99 7.55 12.02
C ILE A 120 -3.82 7.23 10.53
N ALA A 121 -3.75 5.95 10.17
CA ALA A 121 -3.53 5.52 8.79
C ALA A 121 -4.66 6.02 7.86
N LYS A 122 -5.92 5.92 8.30
CA LYS A 122 -7.09 6.39 7.53
C LYS A 122 -7.14 7.91 7.39
N ARG A 123 -6.83 8.64 8.45
CA ARG A 123 -6.84 10.12 8.46
C ARG A 123 -5.93 10.68 7.38
N ASP A 124 -4.70 10.18 7.31
CA ASP A 124 -3.72 10.63 6.31
C ASP A 124 -4.14 10.33 4.88
N LEU A 125 -4.71 9.15 4.62
CA LEU A 125 -5.22 8.77 3.31
C LEU A 125 -6.43 9.62 2.90
N THR A 126 -7.33 9.91 3.84
CA THR A 126 -8.51 10.77 3.60
C THR A 126 -8.08 12.18 3.23
N SER A 127 -7.13 12.76 3.98
CA SER A 127 -6.57 14.09 3.70
C SER A 127 -5.89 14.16 2.32
N ARG A 128 -5.14 13.13 1.94
CA ARG A 128 -4.54 13.03 0.60
C ARG A 128 -5.59 12.95 -0.49
N THR A 129 -6.62 12.14 -0.31
CA THR A 129 -7.73 11.99 -1.27
C THR A 129 -8.46 13.33 -1.47
N PHE A 130 -8.74 14.05 -0.38
CA PHE A 130 -9.34 15.37 -0.45
C PHE A 130 -8.49 16.36 -1.27
N THR A 131 -7.19 16.40 -1.02
CA THR A 131 -6.26 17.26 -1.79
C THR A 131 -6.20 16.87 -3.27
N ILE A 132 -6.24 15.58 -3.58
CA ILE A 132 -6.29 15.07 -4.96
C ILE A 132 -7.58 15.53 -5.65
N ASN A 133 -8.73 15.41 -4.99
CA ASN A 133 -10.02 15.83 -5.55
C ASN A 133 -10.06 17.33 -5.85
N LYS A 134 -9.57 18.17 -4.92
CA LYS A 134 -9.42 19.62 -5.18
C LYS A 134 -8.59 19.92 -6.43
N ARG A 135 -7.53 19.14 -6.65
CA ARG A 135 -6.70 19.28 -7.85
C ARG A 135 -7.43 18.84 -9.12
N VAL A 136 -8.24 17.77 -9.05
CA VAL A 136 -9.09 17.34 -10.17
C VAL A 136 -10.10 18.44 -10.53
N GLU A 137 -10.82 18.97 -9.53
CA GLU A 137 -11.77 20.08 -9.72
C GLU A 137 -11.10 21.30 -10.37
N ALA A 138 -9.88 21.66 -9.96
CA ALA A 138 -9.14 22.76 -10.57
C ALA A 138 -8.82 22.51 -12.05
N LEU A 139 -8.51 21.25 -12.43
CA LEU A 139 -8.22 20.88 -13.82
C LEU A 139 -9.49 20.88 -14.69
N GLU A 140 -10.64 20.49 -14.14
CA GLU A 140 -11.94 20.50 -14.83
C GLU A 140 -12.40 21.91 -15.22
N ASN A 141 -11.92 22.93 -14.50
CA ASN A 141 -12.23 24.34 -14.78
C ASN A 141 -11.32 24.99 -15.83
N ILE A 142 -10.32 24.27 -16.36
CA ILE A 142 -9.46 24.78 -17.44
C ILE A 142 -10.25 24.77 -18.75
N LYS A 143 -10.46 25.94 -19.34
CA LYS A 143 -10.99 26.06 -20.71
C LYS A 143 -9.86 25.76 -21.70
N LEU A 144 -10.11 24.80 -22.60
CA LEU A 144 -9.25 24.45 -23.73
C LEU A 144 -9.95 24.78 -25.04
#